data_AF-A0A0L6X009-F1
#
_entry.id   AF-A0A0L6X009-F1
#
_cell.length_a   1.000
_cell.length_b   1.000
_cell.length_c   1.000
_cell.angle_alpha   90.00
_cell.angle_beta   90.00
_cell.angle_gamma   90.00
#
_symmetry.space_group_name_H-M   'P 1'
#
loop_
_entity.id
_entity.type
_entity.pdbx_description
1 polymer ?
#
loop_
_entity_poly.entity_id
_entity_poly.type
_entity_poly.pdbx_seq_one_letter_code
_entity_poly.pdbx_strand_id
1 'polypeptide(L)'
;GRLIQPCLCKGSISYVHIKCLHRWRNISALKSTFFACPQCHYHYRFARTNAVVIASNQIIVGTLSAIIFTVIVILASFITTFFMLALDYDLLLSSSFLYVSPFGLIQDLISAALRILQDQDLGGLFDDRPKRARSIPGGVLPPAKPRGLLMNFVLRFVLGLLNGLDVEPSW
;
A
#
# COMPACT_ATOMS: atom_id res chain seq x y z
N GLY A 1 11.37 18.04 -42.23
CA GLY A 1 11.12 17.01 -41.20
C GLY A 1 12.28 16.03 -41.19
N ARG A 2 12.60 15.38 -40.07
CA ARG A 2 13.77 14.47 -40.00
C ARG A 2 13.59 13.26 -40.92
N LEU A 3 14.56 13.00 -41.80
CA LEU A 3 14.61 11.79 -42.63
C LEU A 3 15.29 10.69 -41.83
N ILE A 4 14.77 9.48 -41.94
CA ILE A 4 15.33 8.27 -41.33
C ILE A 4 15.47 7.21 -42.41
N GLN A 5 16.42 6.30 -42.21
CA GLN A 5 16.59 5.12 -43.05
C GLN A 5 16.07 3.88 -42.29
N PRO A 6 14.81 3.48 -42.48
CA PRO A 6 14.22 2.37 -41.74
C PRO A 6 14.57 1.00 -42.34
N CYS A 7 15.08 0.93 -43.56
CA CYS A 7 15.33 -0.30 -44.30
C CYS A 7 16.70 -0.30 -44.99
N LEU A 8 17.11 -1.48 -45.46
CA LEU A 8 18.36 -1.67 -46.23
C LEU A 8 18.17 -1.48 -47.75
N CYS A 9 17.12 -0.79 -48.19
CA CYS A 9 16.98 -0.45 -49.60
C CYS A 9 18.17 0.41 -50.05
N LYS A 10 18.67 0.19 -51.28
CA LYS A 10 19.72 1.02 -51.88
C LYS A 10 19.09 2.19 -52.64
N GLY A 11 19.76 3.34 -52.63
CA GLY A 11 19.35 4.54 -53.36
C GLY A 11 18.48 5.51 -52.56
N SER A 12 17.84 6.45 -53.26
CA SER A 12 17.03 7.54 -52.67
C SER A 12 15.78 7.06 -51.94
N ILE A 13 15.28 5.86 -52.27
CA ILE A 13 14.10 5.25 -51.64
C ILE A 13 14.33 4.84 -50.18
N SER A 14 15.59 4.80 -49.74
CA SER A 14 15.96 4.45 -48.36
C SER A 14 15.65 5.56 -47.35
N TYR A 15 15.58 6.81 -47.78
CA TYR A 15 15.35 7.96 -46.91
C TYR A 15 13.90 8.39 -46.92
N VAL A 16 13.19 8.17 -45.81
CA VAL A 16 11.77 8.49 -45.69
C VAL A 16 11.52 9.36 -44.47
N HIS A 17 10.61 10.32 -44.59
CA HIS A 17 10.15 11.09 -43.43
C HIS A 17 9.41 10.18 -42.44
N ILE A 18 9.57 10.45 -41.15
CA ILE A 18 8.85 9.73 -40.09
C ILE A 18 7.32 9.73 -40.34
N LYS A 19 6.75 10.87 -40.74
CA LYS A 19 5.31 11.00 -41.06
C LYS A 19 4.89 10.16 -42.26
N CYS A 20 5.67 10.16 -43.34
CA CYS A 20 5.41 9.34 -44.54
C CYS A 20 5.51 7.84 -44.23
N LEU A 21 6.47 7.44 -43.39
CA LEU A 21 6.62 6.06 -42.91
C LEU A 21 5.42 5.62 -42.04
N HIS A 22 4.91 6.50 -41.17
CA HIS A 22 3.69 6.25 -40.40
C HIS A 22 2.47 6.10 -41.31
N ARG A 23 2.30 7.01 -42.28
CA ARG A 23 1.17 6.95 -43.24
C ARG A 23 1.22 5.68 -44.08
N TRP A 24 2.39 5.28 -44.57
CA TRP A 24 2.54 4.05 -45.34
C TRP A 24 2.15 2.82 -44.50
N ARG A 25 2.60 2.73 -43.25
CA ARG A 25 2.23 1.65 -42.33
C ARG A 25 0.74 1.62 -42.01
N ASN A 26 0.09 2.76 -41.89
CA ASN A 26 -1.35 2.84 -41.62
C ASN A 26 -2.21 2.42 -42.83
N ILE A 27 -1.70 2.59 -44.05
CA ILE A 27 -2.36 2.15 -45.28
C ILE A 27 -2.20 0.63 -45.46
N SER A 28 -1.06 0.08 -45.05
CA SER A 28 -0.77 -1.35 -45.13
C SER A 28 -1.34 -2.11 -43.91
N ALA A 29 -2.64 -2.41 -43.95
CA ALA A 29 -3.37 -3.11 -42.88
C ALA A 29 -2.95 -4.59 -42.66
N LEU A 30 -2.04 -5.14 -43.47
CA LEU A 30 -1.55 -6.51 -43.31
C LEU A 30 -0.46 -6.56 -42.23
N LYS A 31 -0.70 -7.34 -41.17
CA LYS A 31 0.16 -7.48 -39.98
C LYS A 31 1.63 -7.77 -40.33
N SER A 32 1.91 -8.51 -41.40
CA SER A 32 3.26 -8.84 -41.87
C SER A 32 4.00 -7.66 -42.52
N THR A 33 3.29 -6.83 -43.29
CA THR A 33 3.85 -5.63 -43.96
C THR A 33 4.04 -4.43 -43.02
N PHE A 34 3.44 -4.47 -41.83
CA PHE A 34 3.64 -3.44 -40.81
C PHE A 34 5.03 -3.53 -40.16
N PHE A 35 5.57 -4.74 -40.00
CA PHE A 35 6.86 -5.00 -39.35
C PHE A 35 8.02 -5.19 -40.33
N ALA A 36 7.76 -5.32 -41.63
CA ALA A 36 8.76 -5.52 -42.65
C ALA A 36 8.55 -4.62 -43.88
N CYS A 37 9.64 -4.22 -44.53
CA CYS A 37 9.56 -3.45 -45.78
C CYS A 37 9.03 -4.33 -46.94
N PRO A 38 8.03 -3.89 -47.73
CA PRO A 38 7.52 -4.69 -48.86
C PRO A 38 8.48 -4.76 -50.06
N GLN A 39 9.56 -3.98 -50.08
CA GLN A 39 10.51 -3.93 -51.19
C GLN A 39 11.79 -4.74 -50.92
N CYS A 40 12.30 -4.71 -49.70
CA CYS A 40 13.52 -5.45 -49.32
C CYS A 40 13.27 -6.54 -48.28
N HIS A 41 12.03 -6.73 -47.82
CA HIS A 41 11.64 -7.69 -46.78
C HIS A 41 12.42 -7.59 -45.46
N TYR A 42 13.11 -6.46 -45.23
CA TYR A 42 13.85 -6.23 -44.01
C TYR A 42 12.89 -5.92 -42.84
N HIS A 43 13.07 -6.62 -41.71
CA HIS A 43 12.31 -6.38 -40.49
C HIS A 43 12.82 -5.13 -39.76
N TYR A 44 11.91 -4.20 -39.52
CA TYR A 44 12.20 -2.99 -38.76
C TYR A 44 12.57 -3.36 -37.31
N ARG A 45 13.79 -3.00 -36.85
CA ARG A 45 14.19 -3.19 -35.45
C ARG A 45 13.66 -2.04 -34.60
N PHE A 46 12.49 -2.21 -34.00
CA PHE A 46 11.90 -1.21 -33.11
C PHE A 46 12.55 -1.23 -31.73
N ALA A 47 13.78 -0.72 -31.61
CA ALA A 47 14.46 -0.62 -30.32
C ALA A 47 13.84 0.44 -29.37
N ARG A 48 12.81 1.19 -29.81
CA ARG A 48 12.34 2.40 -29.10
C ARG A 48 10.82 2.51 -28.92
N THR A 49 10.01 1.65 -29.53
CA THR A 49 8.54 1.81 -29.51
C THR A 49 7.91 1.35 -28.20
N ASN A 50 8.50 0.39 -27.48
CA ASN A 50 7.93 -0.07 -26.22
C ASN A 50 7.96 1.05 -25.16
N ALA A 51 9.02 1.85 -25.11
CA ALA A 51 9.11 2.99 -24.21
C ALA A 51 8.14 4.14 -24.58
N VAL A 52 7.84 4.32 -25.87
CA VAL A 52 6.96 5.41 -26.35
C VAL A 52 5.47 5.03 -26.24
N VAL A 53 5.12 3.75 -26.36
CA VAL A 53 3.74 3.27 -26.11
C VAL A 53 3.38 3.41 -24.63
N ILE A 54 4.33 3.18 -23.73
CA ILE A 54 4.15 3.37 -22.27
C ILE A 54 3.98 4.86 -21.92
N ALA A 55 4.66 5.76 -22.65
CA ALA A 55 4.56 7.21 -22.44
C ALA A 55 3.34 7.88 -23.09
N SER A 56 2.58 7.17 -23.92
CA SER A 56 1.52 7.75 -24.77
C SER A 56 0.14 7.80 -24.12
N ASN A 57 -0.07 7.20 -22.94
CA ASN A 57 -1.39 7.16 -22.32
C ASN A 57 -1.35 7.77 -20.91
N GLN A 58 -2.10 8.86 -20.74
CA GLN A 58 -2.30 9.55 -19.45
C GLN A 58 -2.75 8.60 -18.34
N ILE A 59 -3.48 7.53 -18.69
CA ILE A 59 -3.93 6.50 -17.76
C ILE A 59 -2.75 5.68 -17.23
N ILE A 60 -1.80 5.29 -18.09
CA ILE A 60 -0.65 4.44 -17.70
C ILE A 60 0.25 5.18 -16.70
N VAL A 61 0.46 6.48 -16.91
CA VAL A 61 1.26 7.32 -16.00
C VAL A 61 0.58 7.42 -14.63
N GLY A 62 -0.74 7.63 -14.60
CA GLY A 62 -1.53 7.68 -13.36
C GLY A 62 -1.52 6.35 -12.60
N THR A 63 -1.68 5.22 -13.30
CA THR A 63 -1.62 3.90 -12.67
C THR A 63 -0.21 3.61 -12.12
N LEU A 64 0.84 3.96 -12.86
CA LEU A 64 2.23 3.75 -12.42
C LEU A 64 2.54 4.53 -11.14
N SER A 65 2.18 5.82 -11.08
CA SER A 65 2.42 6.65 -9.90
C SER A 65 1.64 6.16 -8.68
N ALA A 66 0.39 5.74 -8.85
CA ALA A 66 -0.43 5.15 -7.79
C ALA A 66 0.18 3.84 -7.25
N ILE A 67 0.66 2.96 -8.13
CA ILE A 67 1.34 1.72 -7.74
C ILE A 67 2.60 2.04 -6.93
N ILE A 68 3.46 2.93 -7.45
CA ILE A 68 4.72 3.31 -6.78
C ILE A 68 4.43 3.89 -5.39
N PHE A 69 3.47 4.80 -5.29
CA PHE A 69 3.07 5.40 -4.02
C PHE A 69 2.59 4.33 -3.02
N THR A 70 1.75 3.41 -3.47
CA THR A 70 1.22 2.33 -2.63
C THR A 70 2.34 1.41 -2.11
N VAL A 71 3.30 1.07 -2.96
CA VAL A 71 4.47 0.25 -2.58
C VAL A 71 5.32 0.96 -1.52
N ILE A 72 5.56 2.27 -1.68
CA ILE A 72 6.33 3.06 -0.71
C ILE A 72 5.64 3.07 0.65
N VAL A 73 4.31 3.26 0.70
CA VAL A 73 3.55 3.25 1.97
C VAL A 73 3.62 1.89 2.68
N ILE A 74 3.52 0.80 1.93
CA ILE A 74 3.63 -0.56 2.47
C ILE A 74 5.03 -0.80 3.03
N LEU A 75 6.08 -0.42 2.29
CA LEU A 75 7.46 -0.54 2.75
C LEU A 75 7.72 0.30 4.00
N ALA A 76 7.23 1.54 4.04
CA ALA A 76 7.38 2.41 5.21
C ALA A 76 6.67 1.84 6.45
N SER A 77 5.47 1.27 6.28
CA SER A 77 4.77 0.58 7.37
C SER A 77 5.55 -0.64 7.86
N PHE A 78 6.07 -1.45 6.93
CA PHE A 78 6.87 -2.63 7.27
C PHE A 78 8.15 -2.26 8.02
N ILE A 79 8.86 -1.23 7.54
CA ILE A 79 10.06 -0.71 8.21
C ILE A 79 9.73 -0.22 9.61
N THR A 80 8.64 0.54 9.76
CA THR A 80 8.22 1.07 11.07
C THR A 80 7.90 -0.07 12.04
N THR A 81 7.11 -1.07 11.61
CA THR A 81 6.77 -2.22 12.44
C THR A 81 8.00 -3.06 12.78
N PHE A 82 8.89 -3.29 11.82
CA PHE A 82 10.13 -4.02 12.03
C PHE A 82 11.04 -3.30 13.03
N PHE A 83 11.19 -1.98 12.88
CA PHE A 83 12.01 -1.16 13.74
C PHE A 83 11.42 -1.05 15.16
N MET A 84 10.11 -0.92 15.30
CA MET A 84 9.42 -0.97 16.60
C MET A 84 9.68 -2.30 17.30
N LEU A 85 9.57 -3.42 16.58
CA LEU A 85 9.85 -4.74 17.14
C LEU A 85 11.32 -4.94 17.52
N ALA A 86 12.25 -4.40 16.73
CA ALA A 86 13.68 -4.45 17.02
C ALA A 86 14.03 -3.61 18.26
N LEU A 87 13.48 -2.40 18.35
CA LEU A 87 13.62 -1.55 19.53
C LEU A 87 12.96 -2.15 20.75
N ASP A 88 11.77 -2.75 20.62
CA ASP A 88 11.08 -3.42 21.74
C ASP A 88 11.86 -4.64 22.23
N TYR A 89 12.62 -5.33 21.37
CA TYR A 89 13.52 -6.42 21.78
C TYR A 89 14.72 -5.90 22.57
N ASP A 90 15.39 -4.85 22.09
CA ASP A 90 16.49 -4.19 22.81
C ASP A 90 15.98 -3.58 24.13
N LEU A 91 14.80 -2.96 24.08
CA LEU A 91 14.14 -2.43 25.26
C LEU A 91 13.73 -3.57 26.18
N LEU A 92 13.31 -4.76 25.74
CA LEU A 92 13.02 -5.91 26.62
C LEU A 92 14.27 -6.42 27.36
N LEU A 93 15.44 -6.39 26.72
CA LEU A 93 16.70 -6.72 27.39
C LEU A 93 17.11 -5.63 28.40
N SER A 94 16.84 -4.36 28.09
CA SER A 94 17.09 -3.21 28.99
C SER A 94 16.00 -2.98 30.04
N SER A 95 14.77 -3.39 29.77
CA SER A 95 13.56 -3.20 30.58
C SER A 95 13.24 -4.44 31.40
N SER A 96 13.89 -5.58 31.18
CA SER A 96 13.96 -6.61 32.21
C SER A 96 14.49 -6.08 33.55
N PHE A 97 15.27 -4.98 33.54
CA PHE A 97 15.67 -4.27 34.76
C PHE A 97 14.80 -3.05 35.14
N LEU A 98 14.03 -2.44 34.22
CA LEU A 98 13.27 -1.19 34.46
C LEU A 98 11.81 -1.19 33.93
N TYR A 99 11.22 -2.34 33.61
CA TYR A 99 9.81 -2.50 33.22
C TYR A 99 8.94 -2.55 34.47
N VAL A 100 8.92 -1.45 35.22
CA VAL A 100 7.70 -1.05 35.93
C VAL A 100 6.94 -0.20 34.92
N SER A 101 5.74 -0.64 34.55
CA SER A 101 4.94 0.05 33.54
C SER A 101 4.73 1.52 33.98
N PRO A 102 5.07 2.51 33.13
CA PRO A 102 4.96 3.92 33.51
C PRO A 102 3.51 4.30 33.82
N PHE A 103 2.55 3.66 33.15
CA PHE A 103 1.13 3.81 33.44
C PHE A 103 0.70 3.18 34.78
N GLY A 104 1.33 2.08 35.21
CA GLY A 104 1.08 1.50 36.54
C GLY A 104 1.53 2.44 37.65
N LEU A 105 2.72 3.03 37.49
CA LEU A 105 3.25 4.05 38.41
C LEU A 105 2.32 5.27 38.55
N ILE A 106 1.74 5.75 37.44
CA ILE A 106 0.80 6.88 37.47
C ILE A 106 -0.50 6.49 38.20
N GLN A 107 -1.02 5.28 37.98
CA GLN A 107 -2.23 4.79 38.66
C GLN A 107 -2.01 4.61 40.16
N ASP A 108 -0.85 4.10 40.57
CA ASP A 108 -0.48 3.97 41.97
C ASP A 108 -0.30 5.33 42.65
N LEU A 109 0.30 6.30 41.95
CA LEU A 109 0.49 7.65 42.47
C LEU A 109 -0.84 8.41 42.65
N ILE A 110 -1.76 8.26 41.69
CA ILE A 110 -3.10 8.85 41.76
C ILE A 110 -3.90 8.21 42.91
N SER A 111 -3.85 6.88 43.05
CA SER A 111 -4.52 6.20 44.16
C SER A 111 -3.95 6.58 45.52
N ALA A 112 -2.63 6.73 45.62
CA ALA A 112 -1.96 7.19 46.84
C ALA A 112 -2.35 8.64 47.17
N ALA A 113 -2.35 9.53 46.17
CA ALA A 113 -2.75 10.93 46.35
C ALA A 113 -4.22 11.04 46.81
N LEU A 114 -5.13 10.30 46.20
CA LEU A 114 -6.55 10.30 46.58
C LEU A 114 -6.77 9.77 48.00
N ARG A 115 -6.02 8.75 48.43
CA ARG A 115 -6.07 8.27 49.83
C ARG A 115 -5.65 9.35 50.83
N ILE A 116 -4.60 10.12 50.52
CA ILE A 116 -4.12 11.20 51.39
C ILE A 116 -5.16 12.33 51.52
N LEU A 117 -5.83 12.68 50.40
CA LEU A 117 -6.93 13.64 50.40
C LEU A 117 -8.15 13.10 51.18
N GLN A 118 -8.44 11.81 51.05
CA GLN A 118 -9.56 11.17 51.70
C GLN A 118 -9.38 11.04 53.22
N ASP A 119 -8.16 10.83 53.73
CA ASP A 119 -7.87 10.82 55.17
C ASP A 119 -8.02 12.21 55.82
N GLN A 120 -7.80 13.30 55.07
CA GLN A 120 -8.00 14.67 55.55
C GLN A 120 -9.48 15.06 55.66
N ASP A 121 -10.33 14.60 54.73
CA ASP A 121 -11.77 14.91 54.71
C ASP A 121 -12.61 13.93 55.57
N LEU A 122 -12.14 12.70 55.84
CA LEU A 122 -12.87 11.75 56.68
C LEU A 122 -12.59 11.83 58.18
N GLY A 123 -11.55 12.55 58.62
CA GLY A 123 -11.28 12.77 60.06
C GLY A 123 -12.34 13.60 60.79
N GLY A 124 -13.29 14.20 60.06
CA GLY A 124 -14.29 15.11 60.60
C GLY A 124 -15.76 14.70 60.50
N LEU A 125 -16.17 13.66 59.75
CA LEU A 125 -17.60 13.53 59.44
C LEU A 125 -18.29 12.17 59.34
N PHE A 126 -17.63 11.01 59.40
CA PHE A 126 -18.39 9.74 59.40
C PHE A 126 -17.72 8.66 60.27
N ASP A 127 -18.02 8.72 61.56
CA ASP A 127 -18.22 7.51 62.36
C ASP A 127 -19.49 6.79 61.83
N ASP A 128 -19.52 5.45 61.91
CA ASP A 128 -20.59 4.53 61.49
C ASP A 128 -20.70 4.08 60.00
N ARG A 129 -20.03 2.97 59.64
CA ARG A 129 -20.68 1.64 59.41
C ARG A 129 -19.78 0.55 58.81
N PRO A 130 -20.06 -0.74 59.08
CA PRO A 130 -19.15 -1.85 58.78
C PRO A 130 -19.36 -2.52 57.40
N LYS A 131 -18.20 -2.89 56.85
CA LYS A 131 -17.84 -3.98 55.91
C LYS A 131 -18.98 -4.88 55.40
N ARG A 132 -19.15 -4.94 54.07
CA ARG A 132 -19.72 -6.12 53.38
C ARG A 132 -19.06 -6.35 52.03
N ALA A 133 -18.13 -7.30 52.01
CA ALA A 133 -17.67 -7.95 50.79
C ALA A 133 -18.75 -8.92 50.28
N ARG A 134 -19.02 -8.91 48.98
CA ARG A 134 -19.71 -10.00 48.29
C ARG A 134 -19.22 -10.10 46.84
N SER A 135 -18.37 -11.08 46.61
CA SER A 135 -18.01 -11.58 45.29
C SER A 135 -19.04 -12.62 44.83
N ILE A 136 -19.52 -12.52 43.59
CA ILE A 136 -20.10 -13.64 42.83
C ILE A 136 -19.42 -13.66 41.44
N PRO A 137 -18.85 -14.79 41.01
CA PRO A 137 -18.27 -14.97 39.68
C PRO A 137 -19.32 -15.50 38.70
N GLY A 138 -19.23 -15.13 37.41
CA GLY A 138 -20.01 -15.82 36.39
C GLY A 138 -20.03 -15.20 35.00
N GLY A 139 -19.21 -15.74 34.11
CA GLY A 139 -19.55 -15.97 32.70
C GLY A 139 -19.29 -14.83 31.71
N VAL A 140 -18.09 -14.81 31.11
CA VAL A 140 -17.85 -14.11 29.83
C VAL A 140 -17.40 -15.14 28.79
N LEU A 141 -18.22 -15.28 27.74
CA LEU A 141 -17.99 -16.07 26.54
C LEU A 141 -16.65 -15.66 25.87
N PRO A 142 -15.84 -16.58 25.31
CA PRO A 142 -14.57 -16.18 24.72
C PRO A 142 -14.78 -15.30 23.48
N PRO A 143 -14.06 -14.16 23.36
CA PRO A 143 -14.13 -13.33 22.16
C PRO A 143 -13.48 -14.04 20.98
N ALA A 144 -14.18 -14.04 19.85
CA ALA A 144 -13.68 -14.56 18.59
C ALA A 144 -12.34 -13.91 18.21
N LYS A 145 -11.37 -14.77 17.86
CA LYS A 145 -10.01 -14.44 17.45
C LYS A 145 -10.00 -13.25 16.47
N PRO A 146 -9.38 -12.11 16.82
CA PRO A 146 -9.38 -10.95 15.95
C PRO A 146 -8.58 -11.30 14.68
N ARG A 147 -9.28 -11.34 13.55
CA ARG A 147 -8.62 -11.39 12.24
C ARG A 147 -7.90 -10.04 12.07
N GLY A 148 -6.59 -10.12 11.87
CA GLY A 148 -5.71 -8.95 11.82
C GLY A 148 -6.21 -7.90 10.82
N LEU A 149 -5.91 -6.63 11.13
CA LEU A 149 -6.30 -5.45 10.36
C LEU A 149 -5.92 -5.57 8.88
N LEU A 150 -4.78 -6.21 8.59
CA LEU A 150 -4.33 -6.56 7.24
C LEU A 150 -5.32 -7.47 6.49
N MET A 151 -5.97 -8.42 7.15
CA MET A 151 -6.90 -9.34 6.50
C MET A 151 -8.21 -8.65 6.13
N ASN A 152 -8.64 -7.63 6.89
CA ASN A 152 -9.77 -6.77 6.51
C ASN A 152 -9.43 -5.85 5.34
N PHE A 153 -8.21 -5.31 5.28
CA PHE A 153 -7.77 -4.50 4.14
C PHE A 153 -7.60 -5.34 2.88
N VAL A 154 -6.95 -6.50 2.97
CA VAL A 154 -6.80 -7.44 1.85
C VAL A 154 -8.16 -7.95 1.38
N LEU A 155 -9.07 -8.30 2.29
CA LEU A 155 -10.41 -8.75 1.93
C LEU A 155 -11.22 -7.65 1.24
N ARG A 156 -11.18 -6.39 1.71
CA ARG A 156 -11.87 -5.27 1.05
C ARG A 156 -11.23 -4.87 -0.28
N PHE A 157 -9.91 -4.94 -0.38
CA PHE A 157 -9.19 -4.67 -1.62
C PHE A 157 -9.49 -5.74 -2.68
N VAL A 158 -9.48 -7.02 -2.31
CA VAL A 158 -9.84 -8.15 -3.18
C VAL A 158 -11.33 -8.09 -3.55
N LEU A 159 -12.23 -7.76 -2.62
CA LEU A 159 -13.66 -7.55 -2.93
C LEU A 159 -13.87 -6.34 -3.85
N GLY A 160 -13.11 -5.26 -3.71
CA GLY A 160 -13.18 -4.11 -4.62
C GLY A 160 -12.66 -4.45 -6.03
N LEU A 161 -11.65 -5.32 -6.12
CA LEU A 161 -11.10 -5.79 -7.40
C LEU A 161 -12.02 -6.81 -8.08
N LEU A 162 -12.76 -7.61 -7.31
CA LEU A 162 -13.77 -8.55 -7.81
C LEU A 162 -15.04 -7.82 -8.29
N ASN A 163 -15.55 -6.85 -7.52
CA ASN A 163 -16.75 -6.07 -7.90
C ASN A 163 -16.49 -5.03 -9.00
N GLY A 164 -15.21 -4.73 -9.31
CA GLY A 164 -14.83 -3.88 -10.44
C GLY A 164 -14.89 -4.57 -11.81
N LEU A 165 -15.15 -5.89 -11.85
CA LEU A 165 -15.30 -6.67 -13.08
C LEU A 165 -16.77 -6.91 -13.50
N ASP A 166 -17.75 -6.51 -12.68
CA ASP A 166 -19.20 -6.65 -12.98
C ASP A 166 -19.86 -5.33 -13.43
N VAL A 167 -19.13 -4.49 -14.16
CA VAL A 167 -19.70 -3.35 -14.88
C VAL A 167 -19.53 -3.57 -16.38
N GLU A 168 -20.48 -4.28 -17.01
CA GLU A 168 -21.43 -3.74 -18.01
C GLU A 168 -22.39 -4.84 -18.56
N PRO A 169 -23.44 -4.55 -19.36
CA PRO A 169 -24.84 -4.48 -18.93
C PRO A 169 -25.75 -5.57 -19.56
N SER A 170 -26.97 -5.71 -19.06
CA SER A 170 -28.09 -6.21 -19.90
C SER A 170 -29.45 -5.84 -19.30
N TRP A 171 -30.25 -5.18 -20.17
CA TRP A 171 -31.67 -4.76 -20.08
C TRP A 171 -31.95 -3.39 -19.46
#